data_AF-A0A926GU17-F1
#
_entry.id   AF-A0A926GU17-F1
#
_cell.length_a   1.000
_cell.length_b   1.000
_cell.length_c   1.000
_cell.angle_alpha   90.00
_cell.angle_beta   90.00
_cell.angle_gamma   90.00
#
_symmetry.space_group_name_H-M   'P 1'
#
loop_
_entity.id
_entity.type
_entity.pdbx_description
1 polymer ?
#
loop_
_entity_poly.entity_id
_entity_poly.type
_entity_poly.pdbx_seq_one_letter_code
_entity_poly.pdbx_strand_id
1 'polypeptide(L)'
;MSKMLPSSRPQISRARTLEILKQNGIDLAVVKLAIIGIRGYYLDTMGAPGKNDRGVYDDCIVVITDKVHFAFNANTDPSSFRPRTKSKQGMATLEVGVHWYRRGNHGISRPGGGYPAFRPANPEEKLPVSRDGEPGTSWGIAINIHRGSLSSTSSEGCQTLYPPQWNEFKKLVDGEMTRTGVSRFPYVLVAERR
;
A
#
# COMPACT_ATOMS: atom_id res chain seq x y z
N MET A 1 -5.77 -10.66 22.41
CA MET A 1 -5.65 -9.42 21.61
C MET A 1 -5.03 -9.79 20.27
N SER A 2 -5.58 -9.36 19.15
CA SER A 2 -4.95 -9.60 17.84
C SER A 2 -3.60 -8.90 17.80
N LYS A 3 -2.56 -9.61 17.34
CA LYS A 3 -1.19 -9.08 17.29
C LYS A 3 -1.10 -8.13 16.09
N MET A 4 -0.83 -6.84 16.33
CA MET A 4 -0.79 -5.79 15.29
C MET A 4 0.27 -6.03 14.20
N LEU A 5 1.31 -6.82 14.51
CA LEU A 5 2.41 -7.11 13.61
C LEU A 5 2.68 -8.63 13.57
N PRO A 6 2.85 -9.22 12.37
CA PRO A 6 3.29 -10.60 12.21
C PRO A 6 4.63 -10.90 12.89
N SER A 7 4.87 -12.14 13.29
CA SER A 7 6.15 -12.56 13.88
C SER A 7 7.32 -12.56 12.90
N SER A 8 7.04 -12.55 11.60
CA SER A 8 8.02 -12.59 10.53
C SER A 8 7.63 -11.67 9.38
N ARG A 9 8.60 -11.37 8.51
CA ARG A 9 8.33 -10.69 7.23
C ARG A 9 7.63 -11.64 6.26
N PRO A 10 6.89 -11.10 5.27
CA PRO A 10 6.24 -11.93 4.26
C PRO A 10 7.26 -12.78 3.49
N GLN A 11 6.89 -14.01 3.15
CA GLN A 11 7.75 -14.98 2.46
C GLN A 11 7.21 -15.32 1.07
N ILE A 12 6.62 -14.34 0.38
CA ILE A 12 6.16 -14.51 -1.00
C ILE A 12 7.34 -14.80 -1.92
N SER A 13 7.19 -15.73 -2.85
CA SER A 13 8.25 -16.04 -3.82
C SER A 13 8.30 -15.01 -4.94
N ARG A 14 9.50 -14.78 -5.49
CA ARG A 14 9.69 -13.93 -6.68
C ARG A 14 8.84 -14.42 -7.86
N ALA A 15 8.71 -15.74 -8.04
CA ALA A 15 7.89 -16.33 -9.09
C ALA A 15 6.42 -15.90 -8.96
N ARG A 16 5.84 -15.97 -7.75
CA ARG A 16 4.47 -15.51 -7.49
C ARG A 16 4.32 -14.00 -7.70
N THR A 17 5.29 -13.21 -7.26
CA THR A 17 5.31 -11.76 -7.49
C THR A 17 5.29 -11.43 -9.00
N LEU A 18 6.11 -12.13 -9.80
CA LEU A 18 6.14 -11.94 -11.26
C LEU A 18 4.84 -12.36 -11.95
N GLU A 19 4.20 -13.42 -11.45
CA GLU A 19 2.89 -13.85 -11.94
C GLU A 19 1.82 -12.78 -11.71
N ILE A 20 1.78 -12.19 -10.50
CA ILE A 20 0.85 -11.10 -10.18
C ILE A 20 1.06 -9.91 -11.13
N LEU A 21 2.31 -9.51 -11.39
CA LEU A 21 2.61 -8.44 -12.34
C LEU A 21 2.08 -8.79 -13.74
N LYS A 22 2.37 -9.99 -14.23
CA LYS A 22 1.93 -10.45 -15.55
C LYS A 22 0.42 -10.45 -15.69
N GLN A 23 -0.31 -10.96 -14.69
CA GLN A 23 -1.78 -10.98 -14.65
C GLN A 23 -2.39 -9.58 -14.67
N ASN A 24 -1.66 -8.57 -14.18
CA ASN A 24 -2.07 -7.16 -14.18
C ASN A 24 -1.46 -6.35 -15.34
N GLY A 25 -0.90 -7.02 -16.36
CA GLY A 25 -0.35 -6.37 -17.55
C GLY A 25 0.93 -5.57 -17.31
N ILE A 26 1.68 -5.85 -16.24
CA ILE A 26 2.94 -5.19 -15.94
C ILE A 26 4.11 -6.04 -16.42
N ASP A 27 4.87 -5.49 -17.37
CA ASP A 27 6.17 -6.02 -17.78
C ASP A 27 7.29 -5.32 -17.01
N LEU A 28 7.98 -6.07 -16.14
CA LEU A 28 9.09 -5.57 -15.33
C LEU A 28 10.29 -5.12 -16.19
N ALA A 29 10.48 -5.71 -17.37
CA ALA A 29 11.53 -5.29 -18.30
C ALA A 29 11.25 -3.90 -18.86
N VAL A 30 9.98 -3.47 -18.92
CA VAL A 30 9.57 -2.13 -19.37
C VAL A 30 9.59 -1.14 -18.20
N VAL A 31 8.91 -1.45 -17.09
CA VAL A 31 8.74 -0.49 -15.98
C VAL A 31 9.96 -0.37 -15.07
N LYS A 32 10.90 -1.33 -15.13
CA LYS A 32 12.17 -1.43 -14.36
C LYS A 32 12.05 -1.53 -12.84
N LEU A 33 10.99 -0.99 -12.26
CA LEU A 33 10.63 -1.05 -10.85
C LEU A 33 9.12 -1.18 -10.74
N ALA A 34 8.66 -2.12 -9.92
CA ALA A 34 7.26 -2.24 -9.54
C ALA A 34 7.15 -2.46 -8.02
N ILE A 35 6.01 -2.08 -7.46
CA ILE A 35 5.62 -2.42 -6.10
C ILE A 35 4.32 -3.21 -6.17
N ILE A 36 4.18 -4.23 -5.34
CA ILE A 36 2.93 -4.98 -5.20
C ILE A 36 2.43 -4.83 -3.77
N GLY A 37 1.13 -4.56 -3.60
CA GLY A 37 0.41 -4.70 -2.34
C GLY A 37 -0.48 -5.94 -2.41
N ILE A 38 -0.44 -6.76 -1.37
CA ILE A 38 -1.30 -7.94 -1.23
C ILE A 38 -2.10 -7.78 0.05
N ARG A 39 -3.36 -7.40 -0.12
CA ARG A 39 -4.35 -7.28 0.95
C ARG A 39 -4.75 -8.66 1.47
N GLY A 40 -4.81 -8.83 2.78
CA GLY A 40 -5.11 -10.08 3.46
C GLY A 40 -3.99 -11.12 3.32
N TYR A 41 -2.72 -10.71 3.21
CA TYR A 41 -1.62 -11.67 2.99
C TYR A 41 -1.51 -12.70 4.13
N TYR A 42 -1.75 -12.29 5.36
CA TYR A 42 -1.75 -13.17 6.53
C TYR A 42 -3.16 -13.62 6.96
N LEU A 43 -4.21 -13.46 6.12
CA LEU A 43 -5.62 -13.67 6.50
C LEU A 43 -5.91 -15.00 7.22
N ASP A 44 -5.26 -16.10 6.82
CA ASP A 44 -5.45 -17.43 7.43
C ASP A 44 -4.41 -17.77 8.52
N THR A 45 -3.46 -16.87 8.77
CA THR A 45 -2.36 -17.06 9.75
C THR A 45 -2.36 -16.01 10.85
N MET A 46 -3.18 -14.95 10.73
CA MET A 46 -3.34 -13.86 11.69
C MET A 46 -4.77 -13.30 11.67
N GLY A 47 -5.30 -12.98 12.86
CA GLY A 47 -6.67 -12.48 13.01
C GLY A 47 -7.71 -13.59 13.15
N ALA A 48 -8.96 -13.28 12.84
CA ALA A 48 -10.02 -14.29 12.75
C ALA A 48 -10.04 -14.92 11.34
N PRO A 49 -10.00 -16.27 11.20
CA PRO A 49 -10.05 -16.92 9.90
C PRO A 49 -11.20 -16.39 9.03
N GLY A 50 -10.90 -16.06 7.77
CA GLY A 50 -11.86 -15.51 6.81
C GLY A 50 -12.29 -14.06 7.06
N LYS A 51 -11.67 -13.34 8.00
CA LYS A 51 -12.00 -11.94 8.31
C LYS A 51 -10.78 -11.03 8.15
N ASN A 52 -10.92 -10.04 7.28
CA ASN A 52 -9.96 -8.95 7.14
C ASN A 52 -10.08 -8.00 8.35
N ASP A 53 -9.06 -7.96 9.20
CA ASP A 53 -9.02 -7.13 10.40
C ASP A 53 -8.33 -5.79 10.10
N ARG A 54 -9.13 -4.71 10.01
CA ARG A 54 -8.60 -3.35 9.80
C ARG A 54 -7.69 -2.90 10.94
N GLY A 55 -6.65 -2.15 10.61
CA GLY A 55 -5.74 -1.56 11.60
C GLY A 55 -4.62 -2.50 12.06
N VAL A 56 -4.34 -3.55 11.28
CA VAL A 56 -3.28 -4.53 11.52
C VAL A 56 -2.31 -4.49 10.34
N TYR A 57 -1.04 -4.85 10.57
CA TYR A 57 -0.03 -4.99 9.52
C TYR A 57 -0.01 -6.42 8.93
N ASP A 58 -1.19 -6.95 8.61
CA ASP A 58 -1.43 -8.30 8.07
C ASP A 58 -1.40 -8.36 6.53
N ASP A 59 -1.02 -7.26 5.89
CA ASP A 59 -0.79 -7.20 4.45
C ASP A 59 0.69 -7.31 4.11
N CYS A 60 0.96 -7.50 2.82
CA CYS A 60 2.31 -7.55 2.27
C CYS A 60 2.50 -6.43 1.26
N ILE A 61 3.63 -5.71 1.35
CA ILE A 61 4.15 -4.89 0.26
C ILE A 61 5.47 -5.47 -0.23
N VAL A 62 5.60 -5.66 -1.54
CA VAL A 62 6.81 -6.18 -2.20
C VAL A 62 7.41 -5.13 -3.10
N VAL A 63 8.72 -4.91 -3.00
CA VAL A 63 9.51 -4.14 -3.97
C VAL A 63 10.19 -5.12 -4.92
N ILE A 64 10.04 -4.93 -6.23
CA ILE A 64 10.65 -5.81 -7.23
C ILE A 64 11.27 -5.03 -8.40
N THR A 65 12.50 -5.43 -8.74
CA THR A 65 13.26 -5.03 -9.94
C THR A 65 13.94 -6.25 -10.56
N ASP A 66 14.76 -6.06 -11.58
CA ASP A 66 15.65 -7.10 -12.12
C ASP A 66 16.62 -7.68 -11.06
N LYS A 67 17.03 -6.87 -10.08
CA LYS A 67 18.01 -7.24 -9.04
C LYS A 67 17.43 -7.41 -7.65
N VAL A 68 16.31 -6.76 -7.37
CA VAL A 68 15.70 -6.71 -6.04
C VAL A 68 14.39 -7.48 -6.03
N HIS A 69 14.17 -8.23 -4.95
CA HIS A 69 12.87 -8.75 -4.56
C HIS A 69 12.84 -8.79 -3.04
N PHE A 70 11.97 -7.97 -2.45
CA PHE A 70 11.98 -7.79 -1.00
C PHE A 70 10.61 -7.42 -0.47
N ALA A 71 10.17 -8.10 0.59
CA ALA A 71 8.83 -7.98 1.12
C ALA A 71 8.80 -7.40 2.54
N PHE A 72 7.78 -6.62 2.82
CA PHE A 72 7.59 -5.87 4.04
C PHE A 72 6.19 -6.10 4.62
N ASN A 73 6.08 -6.10 5.94
CA ASN A 73 4.79 -6.07 6.62
C ASN A 73 4.14 -4.70 6.40
N ALA A 74 2.90 -4.73 5.97
CA ALA A 74 2.18 -3.54 5.53
C ALA A 74 0.71 -3.61 5.96
N ASN A 75 0.03 -2.50 5.77
CA ASN A 75 -1.41 -2.35 5.86
C ASN A 75 -1.84 -1.59 4.60
N THR A 76 -2.78 -2.16 3.87
CA THR A 76 -3.31 -1.69 2.59
C THR A 76 -4.80 -1.35 2.66
N ASP A 77 -5.36 -1.45 3.87
CA ASP A 77 -6.70 -1.05 4.25
C ASP A 77 -6.71 0.18 5.16
N PRO A 78 -7.83 0.89 5.30
CA PRO A 78 -7.91 1.92 6.32
C PRO A 78 -7.83 1.32 7.74
N SER A 79 -7.37 2.12 8.70
CA SER A 79 -7.19 1.68 10.09
C SER A 79 -8.48 1.32 10.83
N SER A 80 -9.62 1.83 10.36
CA SER A 80 -10.91 1.62 11.04
C SER A 80 -12.07 1.65 10.04
N PHE A 81 -13.22 1.18 10.49
CA PHE A 81 -14.49 1.41 9.81
C PHE A 81 -15.08 2.73 10.26
N ARG A 82 -15.46 3.58 9.30
CA ARG A 82 -16.19 4.83 9.56
C ARG A 82 -17.18 5.10 8.44
N PRO A 83 -18.48 4.89 8.66
CA PRO A 83 -19.48 5.19 7.65
C PRO A 83 -19.60 6.70 7.43
N ARG A 84 -20.18 7.08 6.29
CA ARG A 84 -20.53 8.47 6.00
C ARG A 84 -21.41 9.07 7.10
N THR A 85 -21.12 10.32 7.44
CA THR A 85 -21.98 11.17 8.29
C THR A 85 -22.34 12.45 7.54
N LYS A 86 -23.18 13.31 8.14
CA LYS A 86 -23.52 14.63 7.56
C LYS A 86 -22.28 15.51 7.31
N SER A 87 -21.22 15.34 8.10
CA SER A 87 -20.02 16.17 8.06
C SER A 87 -18.75 15.46 7.57
N LYS A 88 -18.81 14.14 7.33
CA LYS A 88 -17.63 13.34 6.93
C LYS A 88 -18.01 12.29 5.90
N GLN A 89 -17.16 12.11 4.89
CA GLN A 89 -17.26 10.98 3.96
C GLN A 89 -16.93 9.66 4.66
N GLY A 90 -17.43 8.56 4.09
CA GLY A 90 -17.01 7.22 4.50
C GLY A 90 -15.50 7.03 4.36
N MET A 91 -14.92 6.18 5.21
CA MET A 91 -13.50 5.86 5.15
C MET A 91 -13.15 5.26 3.78
N ALA A 92 -12.08 5.77 3.16
CA ALA A 92 -11.67 5.30 1.85
C ALA A 92 -10.89 3.99 1.95
N THR A 93 -11.15 3.07 1.02
CA THR A 93 -10.34 1.87 0.79
C THR A 93 -9.91 1.87 -0.67
N LEU A 94 -8.60 1.80 -0.93
CA LEU A 94 -8.08 1.78 -2.31
C LEU A 94 -8.59 0.54 -3.03
N GLU A 95 -9.16 0.74 -4.22
CA GLU A 95 -9.60 -0.38 -5.07
C GLU A 95 -8.41 -1.20 -5.56
N VAL A 96 -8.61 -2.51 -5.73
CA VAL A 96 -7.60 -3.38 -6.36
C VAL A 96 -7.33 -2.94 -7.80
N GLY A 97 -6.12 -3.17 -8.27
CA GLY A 97 -5.69 -2.81 -9.62
C GLY A 97 -4.32 -2.13 -9.67
N VAL A 98 -4.03 -1.50 -10.79
CA VAL A 98 -2.74 -0.84 -11.07
C VAL A 98 -2.85 0.66 -10.83
N HIS A 99 -2.03 1.18 -9.92
CA HIS A 99 -1.99 2.58 -9.54
C HIS A 99 -0.57 3.12 -9.69
N TRP A 100 -0.35 4.23 -10.37
CA TRP A 100 1.00 4.77 -10.54
C TRP A 100 1.39 5.68 -9.38
N TYR A 101 2.63 5.57 -8.92
CA TYR A 101 3.17 6.35 -7.80
C TYR A 101 4.51 7.02 -8.15
N ARG A 102 4.79 8.12 -7.44
CA ARG A 102 6.03 8.92 -7.55
C ARG A 102 6.49 9.38 -6.17
N ARG A 103 7.73 9.84 -6.07
CA ARG A 103 8.24 10.49 -4.84
C ARG A 103 7.41 11.72 -4.49
N GLY A 104 7.19 11.94 -3.20
CA GLY A 104 6.54 13.13 -2.67
C GLY A 104 6.52 13.13 -1.15
N ASN A 105 5.65 13.95 -0.56
CA ASN A 105 5.44 14.01 0.89
C ASN A 105 4.00 13.66 1.26
N HIS A 106 3.79 13.00 2.39
CA HIS A 106 2.48 12.85 3.02
C HIS A 106 2.23 14.01 3.98
N GLY A 107 0.99 14.50 4.04
CA GLY A 107 0.60 15.59 4.94
C GLY A 107 1.18 16.96 4.56
N ILE A 108 1.26 17.28 3.26
CA ILE A 108 1.86 18.54 2.76
C ILE A 108 1.22 19.82 3.28
N SER A 109 -0.04 19.76 3.72
CA SER A 109 -0.75 20.89 4.32
C SER A 109 -0.34 21.15 5.77
N ARG A 110 0.43 20.25 6.39
CA ARG A 110 0.92 20.44 7.75
C ARG A 110 2.10 21.43 7.77
N PRO A 111 2.28 22.20 8.86
CA PRO A 111 3.48 23.01 9.05
C PRO A 111 4.74 22.16 8.85
N GLY A 112 5.70 22.65 8.06
CA GLY A 112 6.91 21.91 7.70
C GLY A 112 6.81 21.04 6.45
N GLY A 113 5.70 21.06 5.71
CA GLY A 113 5.59 20.44 4.38
C GLY A 113 5.44 18.91 4.39
N GLY A 114 5.08 18.34 5.54
CA GLY A 114 4.85 16.91 5.70
C GLY A 114 6.14 16.08 5.84
N TYR A 115 6.07 14.79 5.52
CA TYR A 115 7.22 13.88 5.57
C TYR A 115 7.29 12.99 4.31
N PRO A 116 8.47 12.45 3.96
CA PRO A 116 8.63 11.68 2.73
C PRO A 116 7.66 10.51 2.62
N ALA A 117 7.10 10.33 1.42
CA ALA A 117 6.15 9.30 1.06
C ALA A 117 6.22 9.00 -0.46
N PHE A 118 5.37 8.09 -0.93
CA PHE A 118 5.04 7.98 -2.35
C PHE A 118 3.59 8.41 -2.57
N ARG A 119 3.36 9.27 -3.56
CA ARG A 119 2.04 9.84 -3.89
C ARG A 119 1.56 9.30 -5.23
N PRO A 120 0.24 9.29 -5.48
CA PRO A 120 -0.28 8.99 -6.82
C PRO A 120 0.38 9.86 -7.90
N ALA A 121 0.75 9.25 -9.02
CA ALA A 121 1.47 9.88 -10.12
C ALA A 121 0.52 10.26 -11.27
N ASN A 122 -0.57 10.93 -10.91
CA ASN A 122 -1.47 11.58 -11.87
C ASN A 122 -1.71 13.05 -11.43
N PRO A 123 -2.12 13.95 -12.35
CA PRO A 123 -2.18 15.38 -12.07
C PRO A 123 -3.08 15.78 -10.88
N GLU A 124 -4.16 15.03 -10.66
CA GLU A 124 -5.14 15.30 -9.59
C GLU A 124 -4.85 14.54 -8.29
N GLU A 125 -3.84 13.66 -8.32
CA GLU A 125 -3.53 12.68 -7.29
C GLU A 125 -4.74 11.89 -6.77
N LYS A 126 -5.66 11.59 -7.70
CA LYS A 126 -6.89 10.83 -7.44
C LYS A 126 -6.68 9.36 -7.77
N LEU A 127 -7.17 8.48 -6.90
CA LEU A 127 -7.25 7.04 -7.13
C LEU A 127 -8.68 6.54 -6.85
N PRO A 128 -9.12 5.46 -7.51
CA PRO A 128 -10.44 4.89 -7.26
C PRO A 128 -10.48 4.24 -5.87
N VAL A 129 -11.50 4.56 -5.10
CA VAL A 129 -11.69 4.03 -3.73
C VAL A 129 -13.14 3.61 -3.53
N SER A 130 -13.36 2.58 -2.72
CA SER A 130 -14.65 2.35 -2.07
C SER A 130 -14.72 3.19 -0.79
N ARG A 131 -15.93 3.51 -0.35
CA ARG A 131 -16.16 4.24 0.89
C ARG A 131 -17.11 3.48 1.79
N ASP A 132 -16.77 3.42 3.07
CA ASP A 132 -17.61 2.78 4.07
C ASP A 132 -19.03 3.35 4.09
N GLY A 133 -20.02 2.48 3.97
CA GLY A 133 -21.44 2.86 3.99
C GLY A 133 -21.93 3.56 2.73
N GLU A 134 -21.14 3.58 1.66
CA GLU A 134 -21.51 4.16 0.36
C GLU A 134 -21.35 3.10 -0.75
N PRO A 135 -22.34 2.91 -1.62
CA PRO A 135 -22.22 1.97 -2.73
C PRO A 135 -21.33 2.53 -3.85
N GLY A 136 -20.61 1.64 -4.53
CA GLY A 136 -19.85 1.97 -5.74
C GLY A 136 -18.48 2.60 -5.49
N THR A 137 -17.83 2.99 -6.59
CA THR A 137 -16.49 3.60 -6.59
C THR A 137 -16.60 5.13 -6.49
N SER A 138 -15.73 5.70 -5.66
CA SER A 138 -15.50 7.13 -5.46
C SER A 138 -14.05 7.49 -5.80
N TRP A 139 -13.69 8.76 -5.63
CA TRP A 139 -12.31 9.24 -5.79
C TRP A 139 -11.70 9.57 -4.43
N GLY A 140 -10.58 8.94 -4.11
CA GLY A 140 -9.71 9.28 -2.99
C GLY A 140 -8.59 10.19 -3.48
N ILE A 141 -8.27 11.23 -2.70
CA ILE A 141 -7.19 12.19 -3.02
C ILE A 141 -5.99 11.89 -2.10
N ALA A 142 -4.78 11.88 -2.67
CA ALA A 142 -3.53 11.67 -1.94
C ALA A 142 -3.52 10.36 -1.13
N ILE A 143 -4.02 9.28 -1.75
CA ILE A 143 -3.92 7.90 -1.24
C ILE A 143 -2.47 7.43 -1.37
N ASN A 144 -1.65 7.80 -0.38
CA ASN A 144 -0.19 7.67 -0.41
C ASN A 144 0.29 6.30 0.08
N ILE A 145 1.55 5.96 -0.21
CA ILE A 145 2.31 4.93 0.51
C ILE A 145 3.24 5.63 1.49
N HIS A 146 3.08 5.41 2.79
CA HIS A 146 3.84 6.13 3.81
C HIS A 146 4.11 5.32 5.08
N ARG A 147 4.86 5.90 6.01
CA ARG A 147 5.09 5.33 7.34
C ARG A 147 3.79 5.31 8.16
N GLY A 148 3.43 4.16 8.73
CA GLY A 148 2.33 4.09 9.70
C GLY A 148 2.78 4.44 11.13
N SER A 149 2.12 3.87 12.14
CA SER A 149 2.43 4.08 13.56
C SER A 149 2.73 2.76 14.29
N LEU A 150 3.32 2.84 15.47
CA LEU A 150 3.58 1.68 16.33
C LEU A 150 2.31 1.16 17.01
N SER A 151 1.29 2.01 17.17
CA SER A 151 0.05 1.73 17.90
C SER A 151 -1.20 1.74 17.02
N SER A 152 -1.05 2.00 15.71
CA SER A 152 -2.12 1.92 14.71
C SER A 152 -1.50 1.92 13.31
N THR A 153 -2.28 1.61 12.27
CA THR A 153 -1.79 1.73 10.90
C THR A 153 -1.83 3.17 10.36
N SER A 154 -2.46 4.11 11.10
CA SER A 154 -2.52 5.55 10.82
C SER A 154 -2.95 5.89 9.37
N SER A 155 -3.93 5.16 8.86
CA SER A 155 -4.40 5.25 7.49
C SER A 155 -5.89 5.56 7.43
N GLU A 156 -6.25 6.64 6.71
CA GLU A 156 -7.62 6.92 6.26
C GLU A 156 -7.87 6.48 4.81
N GLY A 157 -7.10 5.49 4.34
CA GLY A 157 -7.17 4.92 2.98
C GLY A 157 -5.81 4.81 2.28
N CYS A 158 -4.75 5.34 2.88
CA CYS A 158 -3.37 5.18 2.46
C CYS A 158 -2.83 3.74 2.69
N GLN A 159 -1.72 3.44 2.04
CA GLN A 159 -0.95 2.22 2.25
C GLN A 159 0.16 2.54 3.25
N THR A 160 0.32 1.73 4.29
CA THR A 160 1.28 2.01 5.35
C THR A 160 2.19 0.84 5.65
N LEU A 161 3.45 1.14 5.94
CA LEU A 161 4.42 0.15 6.43
C LEU A 161 4.69 0.35 7.91
N TYR A 162 5.02 -0.74 8.59
CA TYR A 162 5.39 -0.72 10.00
C TYR A 162 6.64 0.16 10.22
N PRO A 163 6.67 1.07 11.23
CA PRO A 163 7.70 2.12 11.31
C PRO A 163 9.17 1.64 11.29
N PRO A 164 9.55 0.55 11.99
CA PRO A 164 10.91 -0.02 11.90
C PRO A 164 11.31 -0.47 10.48
N GLN A 165 10.35 -0.85 9.64
CA GLN A 165 10.60 -1.29 8.26
C GLN A 165 10.54 -0.14 7.25
N TRP A 166 9.94 0.99 7.61
CA TRP A 166 9.73 2.11 6.69
C TRP A 166 11.03 2.69 6.12
N ASN A 167 12.05 2.90 6.96
CA ASN A 167 13.30 3.53 6.50
C ASN A 167 14.02 2.64 5.48
N GLU A 168 14.02 1.33 5.71
CA GLU A 168 14.57 0.33 4.79
C GLU A 168 13.79 0.33 3.47
N PHE A 169 12.46 0.24 3.53
CA PHE A 169 11.60 0.32 2.35
C PHE A 169 11.82 1.59 1.54
N LYS A 170 11.79 2.76 2.19
CA LYS A 170 11.91 4.05 1.51
C LYS A 170 13.27 4.19 0.85
N LYS A 171 14.36 3.82 1.54
CA LYS A 171 15.72 3.84 1.00
C LYS A 171 15.88 2.88 -0.17
N LEU A 172 15.29 1.67 -0.09
CA LEU A 172 15.32 0.69 -1.16
C LEU A 172 14.62 1.21 -2.43
N VAL A 173 13.39 1.70 -2.29
CA VAL A 173 12.63 2.22 -3.44
C VAL A 173 13.31 3.46 -4.02
N ASP A 174 13.77 4.40 -3.19
CA ASP A 174 14.51 5.56 -3.70
C ASP A 174 15.80 5.16 -4.41
N GLY A 175 16.55 4.20 -3.86
CA GLY A 175 17.77 3.68 -4.47
C GLY A 175 17.51 3.02 -5.82
N GLU A 176 16.47 2.19 -5.91
CA GLU A 176 16.09 1.52 -7.15
C GLU A 176 15.54 2.49 -8.20
N MET A 177 14.77 3.51 -7.80
CA MET A 177 14.35 4.59 -8.70
C MET A 177 15.57 5.35 -9.26
N THR A 178 16.56 5.66 -8.42
CA THR A 178 17.80 6.31 -8.87
C THR A 178 18.61 5.41 -9.80
N ARG A 179 18.80 4.13 -9.44
CA ARG A 179 19.56 3.16 -10.23
C ARG A 179 18.96 2.91 -11.61
N THR A 180 17.63 2.85 -11.69
CA THR A 180 16.91 2.55 -12.94
C THR A 180 16.55 3.81 -13.75
N GLY A 181 16.67 5.00 -13.15
CA GLY A 181 16.33 6.28 -13.79
C GLY A 181 14.83 6.57 -13.90
N VAL A 182 13.97 5.76 -13.27
CA VAL A 182 12.51 5.96 -13.36
C VAL A 182 12.03 7.08 -12.41
N SER A 183 11.10 7.90 -12.88
CA SER A 183 10.46 8.97 -12.10
C SER A 183 9.17 8.55 -11.41
N ARG A 184 8.57 7.44 -11.87
CA ARG A 184 7.34 6.82 -11.34
C ARG A 184 7.40 5.31 -11.50
N PHE A 185 6.59 4.59 -10.72
CA PHE A 185 6.47 3.13 -10.78
C PHE A 185 5.00 2.69 -10.62
N PRO A 186 4.60 1.54 -11.17
CA PRO A 186 3.31 0.93 -10.87
C PRO A 186 3.30 0.32 -9.47
N TYR A 187 2.22 0.55 -8.74
CA TYR A 187 1.79 -0.16 -7.55
C TYR A 187 0.61 -1.05 -7.93
N VAL A 188 0.81 -2.37 -7.89
CA VAL A 188 -0.23 -3.36 -8.20
C VAL A 188 -0.84 -3.82 -6.87
N LEU A 189 -2.09 -3.45 -6.60
CA LEU A 189 -2.82 -3.89 -5.43
C LEU A 189 -3.71 -5.08 -5.79
N VAL A 190 -3.50 -6.21 -5.13
CA VAL A 190 -4.37 -7.39 -5.20
C VAL A 190 -4.90 -7.73 -3.81
N ALA A 191 -5.95 -8.54 -3.75
CA ALA A 191 -6.47 -9.10 -2.52
C ALA A 191 -6.42 -10.62 -2.61
N GLU A 192 -5.98 -11.27 -1.53
CA GLU A 192 -6.20 -12.71 -1.39
C GLU A 192 -7.71 -12.98 -1.34
N ARG A 193 -8.13 -14.02 -2.06
CA ARG A 193 -9.56 -14.37 -2.15
C ARG A 193 -10.00 -14.99 -0.82
N ARG A 194 -11.19 -14.60 -0.36
CA ARG A 194 -11.95 -15.27 0.69
C ARG A 194 -12.68 -16.48 0.14
#